data_AF-A0A090WY84-F1
#
_entry.id   AF-A0A090WY84-F1
#
_cell.length_a   1.000
_cell.length_b   1.000
_cell.length_c   1.000
_cell.angle_alpha   90.00
_cell.angle_beta   90.00
_cell.angle_gamma   90.00
#
_symmetry.space_group_name_H-M   'P 1'
#
loop_
_entity.id
_entity.type
_entity.pdbx_description
1 polymer ?
#
loop_
_entity_poly.entity_id
_entity_poly.type
_entity_poly.pdbx_seq_one_letter_code
_entity_poly.pdbx_strand_id
1 'polypeptide(L)'
;MALNSFSQIWYVNSGGDDGNGGTSSGDAFASIGAANAAATSGDFVIIEGTITQENQVVFDKDLNIIGTSNATINRLPGATYRLFFCDTDNVSLSFEDLVLNGGAAEFPGGAFATFKNVDVSFTRCTFNDFDTSASTSPNVNGGAIILNGFGTANFDGCVFNNNTAGGDGGAIFANTSGSLQIKDCLFNGNESKRATGVGGAVASWQAVKLNIIGSTFYDNTADFFGGAIWSAGTETTSSFENITVFNNRTLATGANPSVGGGCRVSADPRPFLVVNSLFYGNEYGVGPGSSPSGPSDMVLANPLSATVINTLSGTTIPTPVDGSGGDTVTSSNLAADLTSSNLMFNVASGFVEYGLPAPGDPTPINFGSDGEDVGAWDSMLTLSSNNFEIQNGFEIYTDSNRNLIEIKNNLDQQISVEILI
;
A
#
# COMPACT_ATOMS: atom_id res chain seq x y z
N MET A 1 0.95 42.68 14.80
CA MET A 1 2.11 42.00 14.19
C MET A 1 2.78 41.20 15.28
N ALA A 2 2.48 39.91 15.37
CA ALA A 2 3.34 39.01 16.13
C ALA A 2 4.48 38.62 15.18
N LEU A 3 5.71 38.77 15.65
CA LEU A 3 6.92 38.42 14.93
C LEU A 3 6.85 36.95 14.50
N ASN A 4 7.33 36.65 13.29
CA ASN A 4 7.67 35.31 12.81
C ASN A 4 8.30 34.49 13.94
N SER A 5 7.57 33.53 14.51
CA SER A 5 8.24 32.45 15.23
C SER A 5 8.89 31.58 14.18
N PHE A 6 10.22 31.64 14.10
CA PHE A 6 10.96 30.57 13.44
C PHE A 6 10.60 29.26 14.15
N SER A 7 10.28 28.23 13.38
CA SER A 7 10.02 26.90 13.90
C SER A 7 11.22 26.43 14.74
N GLN A 8 10.96 26.01 15.96
CA GLN A 8 11.97 25.47 16.87
C GLN A 8 12.18 23.98 16.64
N ILE A 9 13.31 23.48 17.13
CA ILE A 9 13.70 22.07 17.04
C ILE A 9 13.81 21.52 18.46
N TRP A 10 13.08 20.44 18.72
CA TRP A 10 13.06 19.73 19.99
C TRP A 10 13.65 18.34 19.82
N TYR A 11 14.57 17.93 20.69
CA TYR A 11 15.25 16.63 20.58
C TYR A 11 14.66 15.63 21.58
N VAL A 12 14.47 14.38 21.12
CA VAL A 12 14.01 13.25 21.93
C VAL A 12 14.94 12.05 21.69
N ASN A 13 15.47 11.44 22.75
CA ASN A 13 16.29 10.24 22.62
C ASN A 13 16.29 9.37 23.88
N SER A 14 16.82 8.14 23.77
CA SER A 14 16.85 7.15 24.87
C SER A 14 17.65 7.54 26.11
N GLY A 15 18.58 8.49 25.98
CA GLY A 15 19.38 9.01 27.09
C GLY A 15 18.83 10.33 27.66
N GLY A 16 17.70 10.80 27.13
CA GLY A 16 17.06 12.04 27.55
C GLY A 16 16.39 11.93 28.91
N ASP A 17 15.95 13.08 29.41
CA ASP A 17 15.18 13.25 30.64
C ASP A 17 14.09 14.28 30.36
N ASP A 18 12.84 14.03 30.75
CA ASP A 18 11.74 14.97 30.53
C ASP A 18 11.86 16.26 31.37
N GLY A 19 12.83 16.35 32.27
CA GLY A 19 13.26 17.58 32.94
C GLY A 19 14.26 18.43 32.15
N ASN A 20 14.77 17.95 31.02
CA ASN A 20 15.71 18.69 30.15
C ASN A 20 15.01 19.80 29.34
N GLY A 21 15.79 20.64 28.68
CA GLY A 21 15.28 21.73 27.85
C GLY A 21 14.84 21.32 26.44
N GLY A 22 15.23 20.14 25.96
CA GLY A 22 14.95 19.63 24.61
C GLY A 22 15.71 20.34 23.50
N THR A 23 16.68 21.21 23.82
CA THR A 23 17.26 22.16 22.85
C THR A 23 18.43 21.61 22.04
N SER A 24 18.93 20.42 22.40
CA SER A 24 20.00 19.72 21.70
C SER A 24 19.98 18.22 22.02
N SER A 25 20.72 17.40 21.28
CA SER A 25 20.87 15.96 21.55
C SER A 25 21.34 15.64 22.98
N GLY A 26 22.24 16.46 23.54
CA GLY A 26 22.74 16.31 24.94
C GLY A 26 21.80 16.87 26.01
N ASP A 27 20.72 17.52 25.60
CA ASP A 27 19.68 18.14 26.43
C ASP A 27 18.29 17.62 25.98
N ALA A 28 18.22 16.40 25.45
CA ALA A 28 17.00 15.86 24.85
C ALA A 28 15.96 15.46 25.91
N PHE A 29 14.68 15.53 25.54
CA PHE A 29 13.61 14.90 26.28
C PHE A 29 13.71 13.36 26.20
N ALA A 30 13.15 12.66 27.18
CA ALA A 30 13.02 11.21 27.14
C ALA A 30 11.80 10.76 26.30
N SER A 31 10.76 11.60 26.22
CA SER A 31 9.50 11.26 25.56
C SER A 31 9.05 12.29 24.51
N ILE A 32 8.31 11.81 23.51
CA ILE A 32 7.65 12.67 22.53
C ILE A 32 6.56 13.51 23.20
N GLY A 33 5.96 13.01 24.28
CA GLY A 33 4.96 13.74 25.06
C GLY A 33 5.51 15.04 25.64
N ALA A 34 6.73 15.01 26.19
CA ALA A 34 7.40 16.21 26.71
C ALA A 34 7.74 17.20 25.59
N ALA A 35 8.27 16.70 24.46
CA ALA A 35 8.53 17.54 23.29
C ALA A 35 7.26 18.22 22.75
N ASN A 36 6.16 17.47 22.61
CA ASN A 36 4.85 18.00 22.18
C ASN A 36 4.30 19.07 23.15
N ALA A 37 4.54 18.91 24.46
CA ALA A 37 4.13 19.88 25.46
C ALA A 37 4.94 21.19 25.40
N ALA A 38 6.24 21.10 25.09
CA ALA A 38 7.12 22.26 24.93
C ALA A 38 6.91 22.98 23.59
N ALA A 39 6.55 22.23 22.55
CA ALA A 39 6.43 22.72 21.19
C ALA A 39 5.23 23.65 20.94
N THR A 40 5.43 24.56 20.00
CA THR A 40 4.41 25.43 19.40
C THR A 40 4.10 24.97 17.96
N SER A 41 2.96 25.43 17.42
CA SER A 41 2.50 25.01 16.08
C SER A 41 3.56 25.32 15.02
N GLY A 42 3.91 24.32 14.22
CA GLY A 42 4.92 24.39 13.16
C GLY A 42 6.33 23.99 13.58
N ASP A 43 6.55 23.62 14.85
CA ASP A 43 7.85 23.16 15.34
C ASP A 43 8.21 21.75 14.83
N PHE A 44 9.49 21.40 15.02
CA PHE A 44 10.06 20.12 14.67
C PHE A 44 10.44 19.33 15.92
N VAL A 45 10.18 18.03 15.91
CA VAL A 45 10.61 17.07 16.94
C VAL A 45 11.53 16.05 16.28
N ILE A 46 12.80 16.05 16.68
CA ILE A 46 13.83 15.15 16.17
C ILE A 46 13.97 13.97 17.11
N ILE A 47 13.78 12.77 16.58
CA ILE A 47 13.96 11.51 17.31
C ILE A 47 15.33 10.93 16.97
N GLU A 48 16.12 10.62 17.99
CA GLU A 48 17.44 10.01 17.82
C GLU A 48 17.50 8.62 18.47
N GLY A 49 17.82 7.61 17.66
CA GLY A 49 17.93 6.23 18.12
C GLY A 49 16.59 5.58 18.42
N THR A 50 16.53 4.73 19.44
CA THR A 50 15.35 3.94 19.80
C THR A 50 14.74 4.43 21.10
N ILE A 51 13.48 4.82 21.10
CA ILE A 51 12.74 5.18 22.31
C ILE A 51 11.59 4.21 22.57
N THR A 52 11.21 4.06 23.85
CA THR A 52 9.98 3.36 24.24
C THR A 52 8.97 4.38 24.71
N GLN A 53 7.85 4.48 24.01
CA GLN A 53 6.80 5.43 24.30
C GLN A 53 5.82 4.81 25.30
N GLU A 54 5.79 5.36 26.53
CA GLU A 54 5.02 4.82 27.67
C GLU A 54 3.56 5.27 27.74
N ASN A 55 3.18 6.28 26.95
CA ASN A 55 1.82 6.82 26.92
C ASN A 55 1.46 7.28 25.51
N GLN A 56 0.16 7.40 25.23
CA GLN A 56 -0.34 8.04 24.02
C GLN A 56 0.06 9.51 23.97
N VAL A 57 0.62 9.95 22.84
CA VAL A 57 0.81 11.37 22.55
C VAL A 57 -0.42 11.91 21.85
N VAL A 58 -1.03 12.94 22.44
CA VAL A 58 -2.19 13.63 21.88
C VAL A 58 -1.74 14.94 21.25
N PHE A 59 -1.92 15.07 19.94
CA PHE A 59 -1.58 16.26 19.17
C PHE A 59 -2.79 17.18 19.05
N ASP A 60 -2.56 18.48 19.24
CA ASP A 60 -3.55 19.55 19.14
C ASP A 60 -3.04 20.77 18.35
N LYS A 61 -1.89 20.63 17.68
CA LYS A 61 -1.19 21.67 16.94
C LYS A 61 -0.39 21.06 15.79
N ASP A 62 0.02 21.88 14.83
CA ASP A 62 0.83 21.41 13.72
C ASP A 62 2.23 21.04 14.21
N LEU A 63 2.74 19.87 13.84
CA LEU A 63 4.09 19.42 14.21
C LEU A 63 4.70 18.54 13.13
N ASN A 64 6.03 18.56 13.08
CA ASN A 64 6.83 17.72 12.20
C ASN A 64 7.72 16.81 13.04
N ILE A 65 7.55 15.49 12.93
CA ILE A 65 8.29 14.49 13.70
C ILE A 65 9.25 13.78 12.74
N ILE A 66 10.55 13.90 12.97
CA ILE A 66 11.59 13.39 12.06
C ILE A 66 12.51 12.44 12.82
N GLY A 67 12.65 11.22 12.33
CA GLY A 67 13.63 10.27 12.81
C GLY A 67 15.00 10.49 12.17
N THR A 68 16.06 10.43 12.97
CA THR A 68 17.43 10.33 12.45
C THR A 68 17.85 8.87 12.36
N SER A 69 18.47 8.50 11.23
CA SER A 69 18.94 7.13 10.99
C SER A 69 17.87 6.05 11.20
N ASN A 70 16.64 6.30 10.72
CA ASN A 70 15.47 5.43 10.91
C ASN A 70 15.17 5.19 12.40
N ALA A 71 15.00 6.29 13.13
CA ALA A 71 14.74 6.25 14.57
C ALA A 71 13.53 5.37 14.89
N THR A 72 13.64 4.60 15.96
CA THR A 72 12.63 3.59 16.32
C THR A 72 11.80 4.05 17.50
N ILE A 73 10.48 3.94 17.38
CA ILE A 73 9.53 4.22 18.46
C ILE A 73 8.81 2.91 18.75
N ASN A 74 9.14 2.31 19.89
CA ASN A 74 8.46 1.12 20.38
C ASN A 74 7.30 1.53 21.27
N ARG A 75 6.12 0.97 21.06
CA ARG A 75 5.09 0.99 22.09
C ARG A 75 5.53 0.10 23.26
N LEU A 76 5.24 0.52 24.49
CA LEU A 76 5.48 -0.31 25.66
C LEU A 76 4.78 -1.68 25.53
N PRO A 77 5.47 -2.81 25.78
CA PRO A 77 4.84 -4.13 25.72
C PRO A 77 3.64 -4.26 26.66
N GLY A 78 2.53 -4.78 26.14
CA GLY A 78 1.28 -4.92 26.90
C GLY A 78 0.50 -3.62 27.09
N ALA A 79 0.95 -2.50 26.49
CA ALA A 79 0.20 -1.26 26.48
C ALA A 79 -1.15 -1.42 25.80
N THR A 80 -2.17 -0.77 26.36
CA THR A 80 -3.51 -0.74 25.77
C THR A 80 -3.71 0.45 24.83
N TYR A 81 -2.86 1.47 24.91
CA TYR A 81 -2.97 2.74 24.18
C TYR A 81 -2.44 2.71 22.73
N ARG A 82 -2.78 3.75 21.94
CA ARG A 82 -2.15 4.04 20.64
C ARG A 82 -0.89 4.86 20.84
N LEU A 83 0.11 4.76 19.96
CA LEU A 83 1.25 5.68 20.01
C LEU A 83 0.81 7.15 19.88
N PHE A 84 0.00 7.45 18.87
CA PHE A 84 -0.36 8.80 18.47
C PHE A 84 -1.87 8.97 18.30
N PHE A 85 -2.36 10.17 18.63
CA PHE A 85 -3.74 10.54 18.45
C PHE A 85 -3.90 12.02 18.15
N CYS A 86 -4.74 12.36 17.18
CA CYS A 86 -5.11 13.75 16.92
C CYS A 86 -6.62 13.87 16.68
N ASP A 87 -7.29 14.61 17.55
CA ASP A 87 -8.75 14.84 17.50
C ASP A 87 -9.07 16.34 17.55
N THR A 88 -8.21 17.13 16.93
CA THR A 88 -8.33 18.58 16.81
C THR A 88 -8.50 18.93 15.33
N ASP A 89 -9.53 19.70 15.00
CA ASP A 89 -9.80 20.09 13.62
C ASP A 89 -8.73 21.04 13.08
N ASN A 90 -8.36 20.86 11.81
CA ASN A 90 -7.42 21.67 11.03
C ASN A 90 -5.99 21.65 11.61
N VAL A 91 -5.55 20.48 12.06
CA VAL A 91 -4.15 20.20 12.42
C VAL A 91 -3.46 19.49 11.25
N SER A 92 -2.20 19.87 11.00
CA SER A 92 -1.30 19.22 10.05
C SER A 92 -0.14 18.53 10.76
N LEU A 93 0.02 17.23 10.58
CA LEU A 93 1.10 16.43 11.16
C LEU A 93 1.95 15.80 10.07
N SER A 94 3.27 15.85 10.22
CA SER A 94 4.19 15.08 9.38
C SER A 94 5.06 14.15 10.22
N PHE A 95 5.30 12.97 9.68
CA PHE A 95 6.16 11.95 10.26
C PHE A 95 7.13 11.47 9.19
N GLU A 96 8.42 11.54 9.45
CA GLU A 96 9.46 11.20 8.48
C GLU A 96 10.51 10.28 9.07
N ASP A 97 10.93 9.25 8.32
CA ASP A 97 12.08 8.41 8.64
C ASP A 97 11.99 7.70 10.01
N LEU A 98 10.81 7.14 10.32
CA LEU A 98 10.52 6.46 11.58
C LEU A 98 10.22 4.97 11.40
N VAL A 99 10.68 4.15 12.34
CA VAL A 99 10.22 2.78 12.53
C VAL A 99 9.30 2.74 13.75
N LEU A 100 8.02 2.47 13.52
CA LEU A 100 6.98 2.39 14.55
C LEU A 100 6.67 0.93 14.81
N ASN A 101 7.01 0.45 16.01
CA ASN A 101 6.77 -0.93 16.41
C ASN A 101 5.62 -1.00 17.42
N GLY A 102 4.65 -1.85 17.11
CA GLY A 102 3.46 -2.08 17.90
C GLY A 102 3.58 -3.28 18.85
N GLY A 103 2.64 -4.19 18.68
CA GLY A 103 2.28 -5.30 19.55
C GLY A 103 0.76 -5.39 19.68
N ALA A 104 0.27 -6.16 20.65
CA ALA A 104 -1.15 -6.16 20.99
C ALA A 104 -1.61 -4.76 21.45
N ALA A 105 -2.71 -4.27 20.91
CA ALA A 105 -3.34 -2.98 21.17
C ALA A 105 -4.80 -3.21 21.57
N GLU A 106 -5.29 -2.49 22.58
CA GLU A 106 -6.73 -2.49 22.88
C GLU A 106 -7.47 -1.47 22.00
N PHE A 107 -6.82 -0.36 21.62
CA PHE A 107 -7.46 0.66 20.80
C PHE A 107 -7.18 0.51 19.30
N PRO A 108 -8.19 0.74 18.44
CA PRO A 108 -8.05 0.74 16.98
C PRO A 108 -7.08 1.83 16.51
N GLY A 109 -6.34 1.63 15.43
CA GLY A 109 -5.29 2.53 14.99
C GLY A 109 -4.12 2.55 15.97
N GLY A 110 -3.50 1.38 16.19
CA GLY A 110 -2.49 1.19 17.24
C GLY A 110 -1.29 2.15 17.14
N ALA A 111 -0.95 2.58 15.93
CA ALA A 111 0.07 3.60 15.69
C ALA A 111 -0.53 5.00 15.73
N PHE A 112 -1.55 5.26 14.90
CA PHE A 112 -2.15 6.58 14.74
C PHE A 112 -3.66 6.50 14.57
N ALA A 113 -4.37 7.46 15.15
CA ALA A 113 -5.80 7.63 14.94
C ALA A 113 -6.19 9.10 14.84
N THR A 114 -7.17 9.38 13.99
CA THR A 114 -7.89 10.66 13.98
C THR A 114 -9.38 10.46 13.70
N PHE A 115 -10.23 11.29 14.35
CA PHE A 115 -11.67 11.36 14.09
C PHE A 115 -12.13 12.76 13.64
N LYS A 116 -11.18 13.63 13.27
CA LYS A 116 -11.39 15.04 12.89
C LYS A 116 -10.72 15.40 11.57
N ASN A 117 -10.93 16.64 11.13
CA ASN A 117 -10.28 17.14 9.92
C ASN A 117 -8.78 17.36 10.15
N VAL A 118 -7.99 16.28 10.12
CA VAL A 118 -6.54 16.29 10.31
C VAL A 118 -5.86 15.91 9.01
N ASP A 119 -4.96 16.77 8.54
CA ASP A 119 -4.05 16.43 7.46
C ASP A 119 -2.83 15.73 8.08
N VAL A 120 -2.50 14.53 7.58
CA VAL A 120 -1.38 13.75 8.11
C VAL A 120 -0.54 13.19 6.97
N SER A 121 0.78 13.36 7.06
CA SER A 121 1.73 12.75 6.13
C SER A 121 2.70 11.83 6.86
N PHE A 122 2.92 10.66 6.27
CA PHE A 122 3.99 9.73 6.65
C PHE A 122 4.89 9.52 5.44
N THR A 123 6.18 9.78 5.62
CA THR A 123 7.18 9.64 4.57
C THR A 123 8.28 8.69 5.06
N ARG A 124 8.59 7.65 4.29
CA ARG A 124 9.62 6.65 4.64
C ARG A 124 9.46 6.06 6.04
N CYS A 125 8.21 5.87 6.47
CA CYS A 125 7.88 5.30 7.77
C CYS A 125 7.58 3.81 7.66
N THR A 126 7.96 3.04 8.68
CA THR A 126 7.64 1.62 8.80
C THR A 126 6.69 1.38 9.96
N PHE A 127 5.61 0.62 9.75
CA PHE A 127 4.62 0.22 10.75
C PHE A 127 4.66 -1.30 10.91
N ASN A 128 5.16 -1.77 12.04
CA ASN A 128 5.31 -3.20 12.31
C ASN A 128 4.39 -3.66 13.45
N ASP A 129 3.72 -4.78 13.21
CA ASP A 129 3.12 -5.62 14.24
C ASP A 129 2.07 -4.90 15.11
N PHE A 130 1.34 -3.91 14.57
CA PHE A 130 0.20 -3.34 15.30
C PHE A 130 -0.99 -4.30 15.23
N ASP A 131 -1.26 -5.00 16.33
CA ASP A 131 -2.29 -6.03 16.41
C ASP A 131 -3.44 -5.62 17.35
N THR A 132 -4.62 -5.40 16.79
CA THR A 132 -5.85 -5.07 17.55
C THR A 132 -6.82 -6.25 17.65
N SER A 133 -6.44 -7.46 17.21
CA SER A 133 -7.33 -8.63 17.13
C SER A 133 -7.82 -9.13 18.49
N ALA A 134 -7.06 -8.89 19.56
CA ALA A 134 -7.44 -9.23 20.92
C ALA A 134 -8.29 -8.16 21.63
N SER A 135 -8.56 -7.03 20.97
CA SER A 135 -9.34 -5.93 21.56
C SER A 135 -10.81 -6.32 21.75
N THR A 136 -11.39 -5.87 22.86
CA THR A 136 -12.82 -6.00 23.15
C THR A 136 -13.65 -4.80 22.68
N SER A 137 -13.04 -3.82 22.01
CA SER A 137 -13.73 -2.67 21.44
C SER A 137 -14.66 -3.09 20.30
N PRO A 138 -15.86 -2.51 20.15
CA PRO A 138 -16.77 -2.87 19.06
C PRO A 138 -16.26 -2.47 17.67
N ASN A 139 -15.30 -1.54 17.57
CA ASN A 139 -14.83 -0.96 16.31
C ASN A 139 -13.31 -1.13 16.15
N VAL A 140 -12.82 -2.37 16.03
CA VAL A 140 -11.40 -2.76 15.97
C VAL A 140 -10.78 -2.65 14.57
N ASN A 141 -11.06 -1.55 13.88
CA ASN A 141 -10.61 -1.32 12.50
C ASN A 141 -9.25 -0.62 12.46
N GLY A 142 -8.46 -0.86 11.40
CA GLY A 142 -7.16 -0.23 11.21
C GLY A 142 -6.15 -0.74 12.24
N GLY A 143 -5.45 -1.84 11.96
CA GLY A 143 -4.47 -2.37 12.92
C GLY A 143 -3.43 -1.32 13.30
N ALA A 144 -2.81 -0.68 12.31
CA ALA A 144 -1.87 0.42 12.50
C ALA A 144 -2.57 1.78 12.52
N ILE A 145 -3.45 2.07 11.56
CA ILE A 145 -3.97 3.42 11.33
C ILE A 145 -5.49 3.43 11.15
N ILE A 146 -6.15 4.35 11.84
CA ILE A 146 -7.56 4.69 11.58
C ILE A 146 -7.72 6.16 11.20
N LEU A 147 -8.37 6.38 10.06
CA LEU A 147 -8.68 7.68 9.48
C LEU A 147 -10.20 7.84 9.40
N ASN A 148 -10.78 8.48 10.40
CA ASN A 148 -12.23 8.63 10.50
C ASN A 148 -12.61 10.11 10.64
N GLY A 149 -12.03 10.93 9.75
CA GLY A 149 -12.23 12.37 9.68
C GLY A 149 -12.13 12.90 8.26
N PHE A 150 -12.29 14.20 8.05
CA PHE A 150 -12.44 14.79 6.71
C PHE A 150 -11.12 15.20 6.04
N GLY A 151 -9.99 15.00 6.71
CA GLY A 151 -8.68 15.46 6.24
C GLY A 151 -8.05 14.55 5.19
N THR A 152 -6.83 14.94 4.80
CA THR A 152 -6.00 14.21 3.84
C THR A 152 -4.94 13.38 4.58
N ALA A 153 -4.86 12.10 4.28
CA ALA A 153 -3.76 11.25 4.69
C ALA A 153 -2.88 10.91 3.49
N ASN A 154 -1.58 11.19 3.60
CA ASN A 154 -0.58 10.87 2.59
C ASN A 154 0.45 9.89 3.15
N PHE A 155 0.70 8.81 2.41
CA PHE A 155 1.75 7.83 2.69
C PHE A 155 2.68 7.77 1.49
N ASP A 156 3.96 8.09 1.68
CA ASP A 156 4.98 8.08 0.63
C ASP A 156 6.17 7.22 1.07
N GLY A 157 6.51 6.18 0.31
CA GLY A 157 7.66 5.32 0.63
C GLY A 157 7.50 4.53 1.93
N CYS A 158 6.26 4.30 2.39
CA CYS A 158 6.00 3.67 3.68
C CYS A 158 5.89 2.15 3.58
N VAL A 159 6.16 1.46 4.68
CA VAL A 159 6.06 0.00 4.79
C VAL A 159 5.11 -0.38 5.93
N PHE A 160 4.15 -1.25 5.64
CA PHE A 160 3.21 -1.83 6.61
C PHE A 160 3.40 -3.34 6.67
N ASN A 161 4.03 -3.82 7.74
CA ASN A 161 4.30 -5.25 7.94
C ASN A 161 3.46 -5.82 9.07
N ASN A 162 2.78 -6.93 8.79
CA ASN A 162 2.15 -7.79 9.80
C ASN A 162 1.19 -7.04 10.75
N ASN A 163 0.54 -5.98 10.28
CA ASN A 163 -0.46 -5.27 11.06
C ASN A 163 -1.77 -6.05 11.01
N THR A 164 -2.42 -6.17 12.16
CA THR A 164 -3.63 -6.98 12.30
C THR A 164 -4.77 -6.13 12.87
N ALA A 165 -5.88 -6.09 12.15
CA ALA A 165 -7.14 -5.56 12.64
C ALA A 165 -8.05 -6.70 13.14
N GLY A 166 -8.68 -6.51 14.30
CA GLY A 166 -9.81 -7.35 14.70
C GLY A 166 -11.09 -7.06 13.89
N GLY A 167 -11.08 -6.01 13.08
CA GLY A 167 -12.14 -5.52 12.21
C GLY A 167 -11.62 -5.30 10.79
N ASP A 168 -12.02 -4.21 10.15
CA ASP A 168 -11.69 -3.90 8.76
C ASP A 168 -10.34 -3.19 8.63
N GLY A 169 -9.63 -3.38 7.51
CA GLY A 169 -8.36 -2.69 7.24
C GLY A 169 -7.23 -3.16 8.14
N GLY A 170 -6.60 -4.30 7.82
CA GLY A 170 -5.56 -4.88 8.70
C GLY A 170 -4.41 -3.93 9.02
N ALA A 171 -4.02 -3.08 8.07
CA ALA A 171 -3.11 -1.95 8.31
C ALA A 171 -3.87 -0.63 8.46
N ILE A 172 -4.61 -0.22 7.43
CA ILE A 172 -5.25 1.10 7.35
C ILE A 172 -6.76 0.93 7.16
N PHE A 173 -7.53 1.63 7.99
CA PHE A 173 -8.97 1.81 7.78
C PHE A 173 -9.31 3.29 7.62
N ALA A 174 -10.01 3.62 6.53
CA ALA A 174 -10.51 4.97 6.25
C ALA A 174 -12.02 4.98 6.03
N ASN A 175 -12.77 5.85 6.73
CA ASN A 175 -14.23 5.76 6.77
C ASN A 175 -14.93 7.12 6.96
N THR A 176 -14.83 8.00 5.96
CA THR A 176 -15.42 9.35 5.93
C THR A 176 -15.31 9.91 4.50
N SER A 177 -15.46 11.23 4.29
CA SER A 177 -15.25 11.87 2.98
C SER A 177 -13.87 12.53 2.81
N GLY A 178 -12.84 12.03 3.50
CA GLY A 178 -11.46 12.50 3.37
C GLY A 178 -10.74 11.93 2.14
N SER A 179 -9.44 12.24 2.00
CA SER A 179 -8.59 11.69 0.94
C SER A 179 -7.53 10.77 1.55
N LEU A 180 -7.36 9.58 0.99
CA LEU A 180 -6.29 8.65 1.31
C LEU A 180 -5.40 8.46 0.07
N GLN A 181 -4.17 8.97 0.16
CA GLN A 181 -3.15 8.90 -0.88
C GLN A 181 -2.05 7.95 -0.42
N ILE A 182 -1.83 6.89 -1.18
CA ILE A 182 -0.82 5.87 -0.91
C ILE A 182 0.11 5.82 -2.12
N LYS A 183 1.38 6.12 -1.93
CA LYS A 183 2.36 6.24 -3.00
C LYS A 183 3.64 5.51 -2.63
N ASP A 184 4.13 4.69 -3.57
CA ASP A 184 5.42 3.99 -3.43
C ASP A 184 5.53 3.17 -2.12
N CYS A 185 4.41 2.59 -1.68
CA CYS A 185 4.30 1.89 -0.40
C CYS A 185 4.32 0.36 -0.56
N LEU A 186 4.70 -0.33 0.51
CA LEU A 186 4.61 -1.79 0.63
C LEU A 186 3.65 -2.17 1.75
N PHE A 187 2.68 -3.04 1.44
CA PHE A 187 1.82 -3.72 2.40
C PHE A 187 2.10 -5.21 2.36
N ASN A 188 2.73 -5.74 3.41
CA ASN A 188 3.20 -7.11 3.49
C ASN A 188 2.61 -7.83 4.72
N GLY A 189 1.88 -8.93 4.50
CA GLY A 189 1.42 -9.78 5.60
C GLY A 189 0.37 -9.16 6.53
N ASN A 190 -0.36 -8.13 6.10
CA ASN A 190 -1.38 -7.49 6.95
C ASN A 190 -2.69 -8.29 6.94
N GLU A 191 -3.40 -8.29 8.07
CA GLU A 191 -4.55 -9.17 8.27
C GLU A 191 -5.79 -8.48 8.87
N SER A 192 -6.95 -8.76 8.32
CA SER A 192 -8.27 -8.45 8.89
C SER A 192 -8.93 -9.73 9.42
N LYS A 193 -9.01 -9.87 10.75
CA LYS A 193 -9.38 -11.12 11.47
C LYS A 193 -10.85 -11.23 11.92
N ARG A 194 -11.75 -10.42 11.39
CA ARG A 194 -13.19 -10.55 11.68
C ARG A 194 -13.83 -11.44 10.64
N ALA A 195 -14.76 -12.32 10.99
CA ALA A 195 -15.49 -13.13 10.00
C ALA A 195 -16.18 -12.31 8.86
N THR A 196 -16.43 -11.02 9.09
CA THR A 196 -16.96 -10.07 8.09
C THR A 196 -15.97 -8.95 7.73
N GLY A 197 -14.70 -9.14 8.08
CA GLY A 197 -13.60 -8.21 7.96
C GLY A 197 -13.15 -8.09 6.51
N VAL A 198 -12.93 -6.86 6.07
CA VAL A 198 -12.59 -6.54 4.69
C VAL A 198 -11.27 -5.78 4.61
N GLY A 199 -10.56 -5.90 3.48
CA GLY A 199 -9.31 -5.19 3.24
C GLY A 199 -8.21 -5.65 4.20
N GLY A 200 -7.53 -6.75 3.89
CA GLY A 200 -6.49 -7.29 4.77
C GLY A 200 -5.34 -6.30 4.99
N ALA A 201 -5.07 -5.43 4.01
CA ALA A 201 -4.21 -4.28 4.18
C ALA A 201 -5.02 -2.99 4.36
N VAL A 202 -5.82 -2.63 3.35
CA VAL A 202 -6.48 -1.32 3.26
C VAL A 202 -7.97 -1.52 3.05
N ALA A 203 -8.77 -0.87 3.91
CA ALA A 203 -10.21 -0.77 3.74
C ALA A 203 -10.64 0.71 3.70
N SER A 204 -11.31 1.12 2.63
CA SER A 204 -11.88 2.47 2.48
C SER A 204 -13.39 2.41 2.26
N TRP A 205 -14.16 3.23 2.98
CA TRP A 205 -15.62 3.27 2.84
C TRP A 205 -16.20 4.70 2.71
N GLN A 206 -17.50 4.80 2.49
CA GLN A 206 -18.29 6.03 2.36
C GLN A 206 -17.89 6.92 1.19
N ALA A 207 -17.21 8.03 1.42
CA ALA A 207 -16.85 8.97 0.36
C ALA A 207 -15.35 9.24 0.36
N VAL A 208 -14.55 8.28 0.86
CA VAL A 208 -13.09 8.38 0.85
C VAL A 208 -12.63 8.37 -0.60
N LYS A 209 -11.85 9.39 -0.97
CA LYS A 209 -11.06 9.37 -2.19
C LYS A 209 -9.84 8.48 -1.95
N LEU A 210 -9.82 7.28 -2.53
CA LEU A 210 -8.71 6.35 -2.43
C LEU A 210 -7.87 6.39 -3.71
N ASN A 211 -6.65 6.90 -3.60
CA ASN A 211 -5.68 6.91 -4.70
C ASN A 211 -4.45 6.12 -4.28
N ILE A 212 -4.11 5.08 -5.05
CA ILE A 212 -2.94 4.23 -4.79
C ILE A 212 -2.06 4.23 -6.04
N ILE A 213 -0.78 4.56 -5.86
CA ILE A 213 0.18 4.73 -6.94
C ILE A 213 1.48 3.98 -6.61
N GLY A 214 2.05 3.24 -7.56
CA GLY A 214 3.41 2.69 -7.44
C GLY A 214 3.61 1.71 -6.27
N SER A 215 2.53 1.10 -5.76
CA SER A 215 2.55 0.40 -4.47
C SER A 215 2.37 -1.12 -4.63
N THR A 216 2.98 -1.89 -3.73
CA THR A 216 2.92 -3.35 -3.70
C THR A 216 2.11 -3.87 -2.51
N PHE A 217 1.17 -4.77 -2.78
CA PHE A 217 0.37 -5.50 -1.79
C PHE A 217 0.67 -6.99 -1.91
N TYR A 218 1.32 -7.54 -0.89
CA TYR A 218 1.78 -8.92 -0.87
C TYR A 218 1.33 -9.65 0.39
N ASP A 219 0.85 -10.88 0.22
CA ASP A 219 0.52 -11.81 1.32
C ASP A 219 -0.45 -11.25 2.38
N ASN A 220 -1.33 -10.32 1.98
CA ASN A 220 -2.34 -9.77 2.87
C ASN A 220 -3.57 -10.69 2.89
N THR A 221 -4.21 -10.78 4.05
CA THR A 221 -5.36 -11.66 4.26
C THR A 221 -6.56 -10.91 4.84
N ALA A 222 -7.73 -11.10 4.23
CA ALA A 222 -9.00 -10.67 4.80
C ALA A 222 -9.93 -11.86 5.02
N ASP A 223 -10.69 -11.86 6.08
CA ASP A 223 -11.66 -12.94 6.31
C ASP A 223 -12.84 -12.91 5.31
N PHE A 224 -13.20 -11.75 4.76
CA PHE A 224 -14.37 -11.61 3.89
C PHE A 224 -14.09 -11.10 2.48
N PHE A 225 -13.87 -9.79 2.28
CA PHE A 225 -13.71 -9.19 0.95
C PHE A 225 -12.39 -8.43 0.82
N GLY A 226 -11.77 -8.49 -0.36
CA GLY A 226 -10.56 -7.75 -0.66
C GLY A 226 -9.40 -8.21 0.20
N GLY A 227 -8.77 -9.33 -0.13
CA GLY A 227 -7.71 -9.91 0.70
C GLY A 227 -6.57 -8.94 1.00
N ALA A 228 -6.23 -8.05 0.06
CA ALA A 228 -5.43 -6.85 0.34
C ALA A 228 -6.30 -5.60 0.46
N ILE A 229 -7.04 -5.28 -0.60
CA ILE A 229 -7.69 -3.97 -0.75
C ILE A 229 -9.19 -4.15 -0.86
N TRP A 230 -9.92 -3.45 -0.01
CA TRP A 230 -11.35 -3.26 -0.16
C TRP A 230 -11.68 -1.77 -0.26
N SER A 231 -12.37 -1.38 -1.34
CA SER A 231 -12.83 0.00 -1.53
C SER A 231 -14.30 0.03 -1.82
N ALA A 232 -15.05 0.84 -1.07
CA ALA A 232 -16.47 1.03 -1.32
C ALA A 232 -16.95 2.45 -1.08
N GLY A 233 -18.09 2.77 -1.71
CA GLY A 233 -18.82 4.00 -1.48
C GLY A 233 -18.90 4.90 -2.72
N THR A 234 -19.15 6.19 -2.53
CA THR A 234 -19.68 7.08 -3.57
C THR A 234 -18.64 7.98 -4.24
N GLU A 235 -17.35 7.93 -3.86
CA GLU A 235 -16.34 8.81 -4.45
C GLU A 235 -15.97 8.41 -5.89
N THR A 236 -16.06 9.37 -6.80
CA THR A 236 -15.92 9.30 -8.25
C THR A 236 -14.50 9.56 -8.77
N THR A 237 -13.52 9.93 -7.94
CA THR A 237 -12.15 10.23 -8.40
C THR A 237 -11.09 9.33 -7.77
N SER A 238 -11.47 8.14 -7.31
CA SER A 238 -10.55 7.10 -6.81
C SER A 238 -9.87 6.36 -7.96
N SER A 239 -8.59 6.02 -7.79
CA SER A 239 -7.79 5.30 -8.79
C SER A 239 -6.74 4.36 -8.21
N PHE A 240 -6.39 3.33 -8.98
CA PHE A 240 -5.21 2.49 -8.81
C PHE A 240 -4.32 2.61 -10.04
N GLU A 241 -3.07 3.03 -9.84
CA GLU A 241 -2.13 3.33 -10.93
C GLU A 241 -0.77 2.70 -10.62
N ASN A 242 -0.21 1.91 -11.53
CA ASN A 242 1.09 1.25 -11.32
C ASN A 242 1.15 0.44 -10.00
N ILE A 243 0.10 -0.29 -9.66
CA ILE A 243 0.10 -1.11 -8.43
C ILE A 243 0.30 -2.58 -8.74
N THR A 244 0.93 -3.31 -7.81
CA THR A 244 1.00 -4.77 -7.85
C THR A 244 0.26 -5.36 -6.66
N VAL A 245 -0.70 -6.25 -6.92
CA VAL A 245 -1.47 -7.00 -5.92
C VAL A 245 -1.23 -8.49 -6.15
N PHE A 246 -0.39 -9.09 -5.32
CA PHE A 246 0.15 -10.43 -5.54
C PHE A 246 0.03 -11.33 -4.31
N ASN A 247 -0.41 -12.58 -4.50
CA ASN A 247 -0.51 -13.60 -3.44
C ASN A 247 -1.30 -13.17 -2.19
N ASN A 248 -2.29 -12.30 -2.36
CA ASN A 248 -3.20 -11.95 -1.26
C ASN A 248 -4.38 -12.92 -1.25
N ARG A 249 -5.07 -13.04 -0.12
CA ARG A 249 -6.17 -14.00 -0.02
C ARG A 249 -7.33 -13.57 0.85
N THR A 250 -8.48 -14.15 0.55
CA THR A 250 -9.65 -14.10 1.44
C THR A 250 -9.90 -15.45 2.13
N LEU A 251 -10.58 -15.47 3.29
CA LEU A 251 -10.94 -16.70 4.03
C LEU A 251 -12.45 -16.95 4.10
N ALA A 252 -13.25 -16.28 3.27
CA ALA A 252 -14.70 -16.27 3.36
C ALA A 252 -15.32 -17.66 3.35
N THR A 253 -16.24 -17.93 4.28
CA THR A 253 -16.94 -19.23 4.30
C THR A 253 -17.88 -19.35 3.10
N GLY A 254 -17.66 -20.38 2.27
CA GLY A 254 -18.42 -20.63 1.06
C GLY A 254 -17.64 -20.18 -0.17
N ALA A 255 -17.12 -21.14 -0.93
CA ALA A 255 -16.28 -20.94 -2.10
C ALA A 255 -16.92 -19.98 -3.12
N ASN A 256 -16.64 -18.68 -2.98
CA ASN A 256 -17.21 -17.62 -3.80
C ASN A 256 -16.07 -16.76 -4.34
N PRO A 257 -15.70 -16.91 -5.62
CA PRO A 257 -14.59 -16.15 -6.19
C PRO A 257 -14.88 -14.64 -6.30
N SER A 258 -16.14 -14.20 -6.15
CA SER A 258 -16.53 -12.78 -6.17
C SER A 258 -16.13 -12.00 -4.90
N VAL A 259 -15.37 -12.60 -4.00
CA VAL A 259 -14.87 -11.96 -2.76
C VAL A 259 -13.68 -11.02 -3.01
N GLY A 260 -12.90 -11.27 -4.06
CA GLY A 260 -11.69 -10.50 -4.40
C GLY A 260 -10.54 -10.87 -3.48
N GLY A 261 -9.90 -12.00 -3.75
CA GLY A 261 -8.69 -12.46 -3.06
C GLY A 261 -7.59 -11.40 -3.04
N GLY A 262 -7.39 -10.67 -4.14
CA GLY A 262 -6.49 -9.52 -4.19
C GLY A 262 -7.20 -8.25 -3.79
N CYS A 263 -8.12 -7.83 -4.65
CA CYS A 263 -8.82 -6.57 -4.52
C CYS A 263 -10.32 -6.74 -4.73
N ARG A 264 -11.10 -5.97 -3.97
CA ARG A 264 -12.53 -5.78 -4.25
C ARG A 264 -12.93 -4.32 -4.17
N VAL A 265 -13.36 -3.78 -5.29
CA VAL A 265 -14.04 -2.48 -5.39
C VAL A 265 -15.54 -2.75 -5.43
N SER A 266 -16.28 -2.28 -4.42
CA SER A 266 -17.71 -2.54 -4.22
C SER A 266 -18.52 -1.27 -4.06
N ALA A 267 -19.83 -1.40 -4.25
CA ALA A 267 -20.86 -0.45 -3.83
C ALA A 267 -20.85 0.92 -4.51
N ASP A 268 -22.06 1.33 -4.85
CA ASP A 268 -22.51 2.56 -5.51
C ASP A 268 -22.12 2.72 -6.99
N PRO A 269 -23.03 3.25 -7.84
CA PRO A 269 -22.73 3.54 -9.23
C PRO A 269 -21.75 4.70 -9.31
N ARG A 270 -20.46 4.38 -9.39
CA ARG A 270 -19.37 5.36 -9.49
C ARG A 270 -18.33 4.90 -10.50
N PRO A 271 -17.63 5.86 -11.14
CA PRO A 271 -16.45 5.54 -11.91
C PRO A 271 -15.32 5.07 -10.99
N PHE A 272 -14.47 4.18 -11.50
CA PHE A 272 -13.23 3.78 -10.85
C PHE A 272 -12.16 3.53 -11.90
N LEU A 273 -10.96 4.05 -11.68
CA LEU A 273 -9.88 3.96 -12.66
C LEU A 273 -8.82 2.96 -12.19
N VAL A 274 -8.45 2.03 -13.07
CA VAL A 274 -7.31 1.12 -12.88
C VAL A 274 -6.40 1.25 -14.09
N VAL A 275 -5.14 1.65 -13.87
CA VAL A 275 -4.16 1.87 -14.94
C VAL A 275 -2.88 1.12 -14.63
N ASN A 276 -2.34 0.45 -15.64
CA ASN A 276 -1.00 -0.13 -15.63
C ASN A 276 -0.71 -0.96 -14.37
N SER A 277 -1.69 -1.78 -13.95
CA SER A 277 -1.64 -2.48 -12.67
C SER A 277 -1.65 -4.00 -12.87
N LEU A 278 -1.02 -4.72 -11.94
CA LEU A 278 -0.86 -6.16 -11.96
C LEU A 278 -1.62 -6.79 -10.79
N PHE A 279 -2.59 -7.66 -11.07
CA PHE A 279 -3.31 -8.44 -10.06
C PHE A 279 -3.14 -9.93 -10.36
N TYR A 280 -2.30 -10.64 -9.62
CA TYR A 280 -2.01 -12.04 -9.96
C TYR A 280 -1.76 -12.93 -8.74
N GLY A 281 -2.06 -14.22 -8.86
CA GLY A 281 -1.82 -15.20 -7.80
C GLY A 281 -2.64 -14.98 -6.53
N ASN A 282 -3.67 -14.13 -6.58
CA ASN A 282 -4.52 -13.90 -5.42
C ASN A 282 -5.67 -14.90 -5.38
N GLU A 283 -6.10 -15.25 -4.18
CA GLU A 283 -6.94 -16.42 -3.97
C GLU A 283 -8.09 -16.18 -3.01
N TYR A 284 -9.10 -17.04 -3.08
CA TYR A 284 -10.13 -17.12 -2.05
C TYR A 284 -10.09 -18.50 -1.38
N GLY A 285 -10.29 -18.53 -0.06
CA GLY A 285 -10.32 -19.72 0.77
C GLY A 285 -11.68 -19.90 1.45
N VAL A 286 -11.79 -20.95 2.29
CA VAL A 286 -13.02 -21.29 3.05
C VAL A 286 -12.77 -21.35 4.56
N GLY A 287 -11.82 -20.56 5.04
CA GLY A 287 -11.55 -20.35 6.46
C GLY A 287 -10.07 -20.43 6.84
N PRO A 288 -9.73 -20.07 8.10
CA PRO A 288 -8.36 -20.09 8.59
C PRO A 288 -7.69 -21.46 8.48
N GLY A 289 -6.44 -21.49 8.00
CA GLY A 289 -5.66 -22.72 7.83
C GLY A 289 -6.11 -23.65 6.70
N SER A 290 -7.15 -23.28 5.95
CA SER A 290 -7.57 -24.04 4.77
C SER A 290 -6.69 -23.75 3.56
N SER A 291 -6.55 -24.75 2.68
CA SER A 291 -5.97 -24.52 1.36
C SER A 291 -6.86 -23.58 0.55
N PRO A 292 -6.27 -22.81 -0.38
CA PRO A 292 -7.02 -21.98 -1.31
C PRO A 292 -8.10 -22.79 -2.05
N SER A 293 -9.27 -22.19 -2.23
CA SER A 293 -10.37 -22.75 -3.02
C SER A 293 -10.28 -22.39 -4.51
N GLY A 294 -9.57 -21.33 -4.86
CA GLY A 294 -9.25 -20.98 -6.24
C GLY A 294 -8.78 -19.53 -6.42
N PRO A 295 -8.51 -19.11 -7.66
CA PRO A 295 -8.06 -17.76 -7.97
C PRO A 295 -9.18 -16.73 -7.83
N SER A 296 -8.80 -15.52 -7.41
CA SER A 296 -9.67 -14.34 -7.29
C SER A 296 -8.80 -13.08 -7.21
N ASP A 297 -8.36 -12.57 -8.36
CA ASP A 297 -7.42 -11.44 -8.38
C ASP A 297 -8.09 -10.11 -8.11
N MET A 298 -9.05 -9.74 -8.96
CA MET A 298 -9.71 -8.44 -8.89
C MET A 298 -11.22 -8.57 -9.01
N VAL A 299 -11.96 -7.94 -8.11
CA VAL A 299 -13.41 -7.82 -8.19
C VAL A 299 -13.82 -6.37 -8.36
N LEU A 300 -14.48 -6.07 -9.48
CA LEU A 300 -15.06 -4.77 -9.80
C LEU A 300 -16.59 -4.93 -9.77
N ALA A 301 -17.20 -4.80 -8.59
CA ALA A 301 -18.57 -5.23 -8.38
C ALA A 301 -19.61 -4.21 -8.86
N ASN A 302 -20.57 -4.67 -9.68
CA ASN A 302 -21.70 -3.87 -10.16
C ASN A 302 -22.50 -3.22 -9.01
N PRO A 303 -23.01 -1.97 -9.18
CA PRO A 303 -23.16 -1.22 -10.44
C PRO A 303 -22.03 -0.22 -10.77
N LEU A 304 -20.76 -0.56 -10.52
CA LEU A 304 -19.58 0.24 -10.89
C LEU A 304 -19.52 0.59 -12.40
N SER A 305 -18.83 1.69 -12.74
CA SER A 305 -18.41 2.02 -14.11
C SER A 305 -16.87 2.09 -14.19
N ALA A 306 -16.21 0.95 -14.25
CA ALA A 306 -14.76 0.84 -14.22
C ALA A 306 -14.11 1.18 -15.55
N THR A 307 -13.00 1.92 -15.51
CA THR A 307 -12.08 2.10 -16.64
C THR A 307 -10.78 1.38 -16.32
N VAL A 308 -10.44 0.36 -17.12
CA VAL A 308 -9.26 -0.49 -16.93
C VAL A 308 -8.34 -0.37 -18.14
N ILE A 309 -7.12 0.09 -17.92
CA ILE A 309 -6.15 0.42 -18.98
C ILE A 309 -4.81 -0.25 -18.67
N ASN A 310 -4.18 -0.87 -19.68
CA ASN A 310 -2.86 -1.51 -19.58
C ASN A 310 -2.70 -2.45 -18.37
N THR A 311 -3.76 -3.12 -17.95
CA THR A 311 -3.77 -3.90 -16.70
C THR A 311 -3.74 -5.40 -17.00
N LEU A 312 -2.97 -6.14 -16.20
CA LEU A 312 -2.93 -7.59 -16.23
C LEU A 312 -3.63 -8.17 -14.99
N SER A 313 -4.48 -9.16 -15.22
CA SER A 313 -5.09 -9.94 -14.15
C SER A 313 -5.25 -11.40 -14.57
N GLY A 314 -5.04 -12.35 -13.66
CA GLY A 314 -5.29 -13.77 -13.94
C GLY A 314 -6.77 -14.13 -13.87
N THR A 315 -7.52 -13.53 -12.95
CA THR A 315 -8.96 -13.73 -12.78
C THR A 315 -9.65 -12.46 -12.26
N THR A 316 -10.37 -11.77 -13.15
CA THR A 316 -11.21 -10.62 -12.77
C THR A 316 -12.69 -10.98 -12.74
N ILE A 317 -13.47 -10.49 -11.77
CA ILE A 317 -14.91 -10.77 -11.66
C ILE A 317 -15.72 -9.46 -11.49
N PRO A 318 -16.85 -9.28 -12.20
CA PRO A 318 -17.45 -10.20 -13.16
C PRO A 318 -16.63 -10.32 -14.44
N THR A 319 -16.65 -11.51 -15.05
CA THR A 319 -16.25 -11.69 -16.45
C THR A 319 -17.49 -11.78 -17.34
N PRO A 320 -17.57 -11.02 -18.44
CA PRO A 320 -16.58 -10.03 -18.82
C PRO A 320 -16.88 -8.71 -18.09
N VAL A 321 -15.83 -7.92 -17.87
CA VAL A 321 -15.95 -6.47 -17.76
C VAL A 321 -16.23 -5.99 -19.20
N ASP A 322 -17.42 -6.30 -19.75
CA ASP A 322 -17.75 -6.21 -21.20
C ASP A 322 -18.33 -4.86 -21.63
N GLY A 323 -18.28 -3.83 -20.79
CA GLY A 323 -18.92 -2.56 -21.08
C GLY A 323 -20.45 -2.58 -20.98
N SER A 324 -21.04 -3.64 -20.41
CA SER A 324 -22.30 -3.48 -19.69
C SER A 324 -22.07 -2.61 -18.45
N GLY A 325 -23.07 -1.82 -18.03
CA GLY A 325 -22.94 -0.98 -16.82
C GLY A 325 -22.02 0.26 -16.94
N GLY A 326 -21.43 0.53 -18.10
CA GLY A 326 -20.56 1.71 -18.33
C GLY A 326 -19.07 1.44 -18.18
N ASP A 327 -18.66 0.18 -18.06
CA ASP A 327 -17.24 -0.20 -17.96
C ASP A 327 -16.48 -0.01 -19.29
N THR A 328 -15.18 0.23 -19.23
CA THR A 328 -14.29 0.26 -20.40
C THR A 328 -12.98 -0.49 -20.10
N VAL A 329 -12.55 -1.33 -21.04
CA VAL A 329 -11.29 -2.09 -20.95
C VAL A 329 -10.46 -1.81 -22.19
N THR A 330 -9.28 -1.23 -22.02
CA THR A 330 -8.36 -0.85 -23.11
C THR A 330 -6.98 -1.45 -22.87
N SER A 331 -6.40 -2.07 -23.90
CA SER A 331 -5.04 -2.62 -23.86
C SER A 331 -4.75 -3.48 -22.62
N SER A 332 -5.75 -4.20 -22.11
CA SER A 332 -5.65 -4.96 -20.85
C SER A 332 -5.93 -6.44 -21.11
N ASN A 333 -5.32 -7.32 -20.32
CA ASN A 333 -5.61 -8.75 -20.34
C ASN A 333 -6.01 -9.21 -18.93
N LEU A 334 -7.32 -9.42 -18.76
CA LEU A 334 -7.95 -9.73 -17.47
C LEU A 334 -8.15 -11.24 -17.22
N ALA A 335 -7.49 -12.06 -18.03
CA ALA A 335 -7.38 -13.51 -17.89
C ALA A 335 -5.98 -13.99 -18.34
N ALA A 336 -4.94 -13.24 -17.96
CA ALA A 336 -3.56 -13.51 -18.32
C ALA A 336 -3.04 -14.78 -17.61
N ASP A 337 -2.29 -15.60 -18.34
CA ASP A 337 -1.48 -16.67 -17.76
C ASP A 337 -0.03 -16.17 -17.66
N LEU A 338 0.42 -15.90 -16.43
CA LEU A 338 1.78 -15.41 -16.14
C LEU A 338 2.64 -16.47 -15.45
N THR A 339 2.24 -17.74 -15.54
CA THR A 339 2.96 -18.85 -14.88
C THR A 339 4.41 -18.97 -15.35
N SER A 340 4.72 -18.63 -16.60
CA SER A 340 6.08 -18.65 -17.15
C SER A 340 6.90 -17.39 -16.87
N SER A 341 6.28 -16.32 -16.37
CA SER A 341 6.94 -15.03 -16.08
C SER A 341 7.73 -15.03 -14.77
N ASN A 342 7.74 -16.13 -14.00
CA ASN A 342 8.47 -16.28 -12.74
C ASN A 342 8.20 -15.14 -11.72
N LEU A 343 6.95 -14.68 -11.60
CA LEU A 343 6.59 -13.64 -10.63
C LEU A 343 6.99 -14.08 -9.22
N MET A 344 7.71 -13.22 -8.51
CA MET A 344 8.21 -13.49 -7.17
C MET A 344 8.33 -12.21 -6.34
N PHE A 345 7.88 -12.25 -5.09
CA PHE A 345 8.13 -11.15 -4.17
C PHE A 345 9.58 -11.17 -3.69
N ASN A 346 10.27 -10.05 -3.85
CA ASN A 346 11.64 -9.84 -3.38
C ASN A 346 11.62 -8.98 -2.11
N VAL A 347 11.97 -9.60 -0.99
CA VAL A 347 11.98 -8.95 0.33
C VAL A 347 12.94 -7.75 0.40
N ALA A 348 14.05 -7.78 -0.37
CA ALA A 348 15.06 -6.73 -0.30
C ALA A 348 14.64 -5.47 -1.06
N SER A 349 13.98 -5.62 -2.21
CA SER A 349 13.49 -4.49 -3.00
C SER A 349 12.10 -4.03 -2.57
N GLY A 350 11.30 -4.93 -1.96
CA GLY A 350 9.92 -4.67 -1.57
C GLY A 350 8.93 -4.77 -2.75
N PHE A 351 9.38 -5.28 -3.89
CA PHE A 351 8.59 -5.39 -5.11
C PHE A 351 8.32 -6.85 -5.48
N VAL A 352 7.31 -7.04 -6.33
CA VAL A 352 7.11 -8.30 -7.06
C VAL A 352 7.87 -8.19 -8.37
N GLU A 353 8.94 -8.96 -8.47
CA GLU A 353 9.82 -9.03 -9.62
C GLU A 353 9.39 -10.18 -10.54
N TYR A 354 9.77 -10.11 -11.81
CA TYR A 354 9.49 -11.14 -12.82
C TYR A 354 10.64 -11.23 -13.82
N GLY A 355 10.72 -12.39 -14.48
CA GLY A 355 11.71 -12.66 -15.51
C GLY A 355 11.11 -12.64 -16.92
N LEU A 356 11.98 -12.81 -17.92
CA LEU A 356 11.57 -13.01 -19.30
C LEU A 356 10.81 -14.34 -19.43
N PRO A 357 9.54 -14.35 -19.89
CA PRO A 357 8.81 -15.58 -20.14
C PRO A 357 9.25 -16.22 -21.47
N ALA A 358 8.70 -17.40 -21.77
CA ALA A 358 8.92 -18.04 -23.06
C ALA A 358 8.33 -17.19 -24.21
N PRO A 359 8.92 -17.24 -25.42
CA PRO A 359 8.40 -16.48 -26.55
C PRO A 359 6.92 -16.77 -26.84
N GLY A 360 6.10 -15.72 -26.84
CA GLY A 360 4.66 -15.78 -27.12
C GLY A 360 3.75 -15.89 -25.90
N ASP A 361 4.32 -16.09 -24.71
CA ASP A 361 3.54 -16.08 -23.46
C ASP A 361 3.21 -14.63 -23.03
N PRO A 362 2.06 -14.41 -22.36
CA PRO A 362 1.78 -13.13 -21.71
C PRO A 362 2.88 -12.75 -20.72
N THR A 363 3.11 -11.45 -20.57
CA THR A 363 4.24 -10.92 -19.82
C THR A 363 3.86 -9.59 -19.18
N PRO A 364 4.28 -9.34 -17.93
CA PRO A 364 4.15 -8.01 -17.34
C PRO A 364 5.06 -6.97 -18.02
N ILE A 365 6.14 -7.44 -18.64
CA ILE A 365 7.17 -6.60 -19.23
C ILE A 365 6.62 -5.80 -20.42
N ASN A 366 6.87 -4.49 -20.47
CA ASN A 366 6.51 -3.62 -21.60
C ASN A 366 5.02 -3.68 -22.01
N PHE A 367 4.15 -3.99 -21.07
CA PHE A 367 2.71 -4.08 -21.33
C PHE A 367 2.01 -2.71 -21.25
N GLY A 368 2.61 -1.74 -20.56
CA GLY A 368 2.18 -0.35 -20.51
C GLY A 368 2.12 0.32 -21.89
N SER A 369 1.14 1.20 -22.11
CA SER A 369 1.02 1.95 -23.38
C SER A 369 2.11 3.00 -23.60
N ASP A 370 2.86 3.30 -22.55
CA ASP A 370 4.04 4.17 -22.50
C ASP A 370 5.35 3.40 -22.70
N GLY A 371 5.29 2.06 -22.83
CA GLY A 371 6.47 1.20 -22.91
C GLY A 371 7.04 0.83 -21.55
N GLU A 372 6.33 1.14 -20.46
CA GLU A 372 6.65 0.70 -19.12
C GLU A 372 6.08 -0.70 -18.86
N ASP A 373 6.58 -1.27 -17.79
CA ASP A 373 6.12 -2.50 -17.19
C ASP A 373 4.77 -2.32 -16.47
N VAL A 374 3.97 -3.37 -16.43
CA VAL A 374 2.73 -3.36 -15.66
C VAL A 374 2.99 -3.64 -14.18
N GLY A 375 2.36 -2.85 -13.32
CA GLY A 375 2.49 -2.93 -11.87
C GLY A 375 3.50 -1.94 -11.30
N ALA A 376 3.89 -2.16 -10.04
CA ALA A 376 4.74 -1.25 -9.27
C ALA A 376 6.24 -1.41 -9.56
N TRP A 377 6.66 -2.56 -10.10
CA TRP A 377 8.05 -2.80 -10.45
C TRP A 377 8.27 -2.51 -11.93
N ASP A 378 9.35 -1.79 -12.20
CA ASP A 378 9.89 -1.62 -13.54
C ASP A 378 11.15 -2.47 -13.67
N SER A 379 11.07 -3.50 -14.52
CA SER A 379 12.19 -4.40 -14.82
C SER A 379 13.26 -3.76 -15.68
N MET A 380 12.96 -2.60 -16.30
CA MET A 380 13.77 -1.95 -17.33
C MET A 380 13.98 -2.81 -18.60
N LEU A 381 13.26 -3.93 -18.72
CA LEU A 381 13.35 -4.82 -19.89
C LEU A 381 12.39 -4.32 -20.97
N THR A 382 12.87 -4.23 -22.21
CA THR A 382 12.02 -3.80 -23.32
C THR A 382 11.71 -4.97 -24.26
N LEU A 383 10.44 -5.37 -24.35
CA LEU A 383 9.92 -6.25 -25.38
C LEU A 383 9.46 -5.43 -26.60
N SER A 384 10.17 -5.48 -27.73
CA SER A 384 9.73 -4.78 -28.93
C SER A 384 8.54 -5.51 -29.57
N SER A 385 7.33 -4.99 -29.42
CA SER A 385 6.11 -5.57 -30.00
C SER A 385 5.71 -4.97 -31.36
N ASN A 386 6.51 -4.06 -31.92
CA ASN A 386 6.32 -3.58 -33.28
C ASN A 386 7.31 -4.25 -34.23
N ASN A 387 6.85 -5.31 -34.90
CA ASN A 387 7.36 -5.87 -36.14
C ASN A 387 8.63 -5.19 -36.71
N PHE A 388 9.79 -5.75 -36.41
CA PHE A 388 10.41 -6.45 -37.52
C PHE A 388 9.80 -7.85 -37.51
N GLU A 389 8.84 -8.12 -38.40
CA GLU A 389 8.71 -9.48 -38.91
C GLU A 389 10.09 -9.80 -39.49
N ILE A 390 10.93 -10.51 -38.76
CA ILE A 390 11.87 -11.37 -39.43
C ILE A 390 11.10 -12.68 -39.57
N GLN A 391 10.48 -12.84 -40.73
CA GLN A 391 10.12 -14.16 -41.23
C GLN A 391 11.24 -15.14 -40.86
N ASN A 392 10.89 -16.28 -40.26
CA ASN A 392 11.79 -17.39 -39.96
C ASN A 392 12.76 -17.17 -38.79
N GLY A 393 12.32 -17.40 -37.54
CA GLY A 393 13.24 -17.87 -36.47
C GLY A 393 14.26 -16.89 -35.88
N PHE A 394 13.96 -15.59 -35.76
CA PHE A 394 14.83 -14.61 -35.08
C PHE A 394 14.14 -13.90 -33.90
N GLU A 395 14.90 -13.64 -32.83
CA GLU A 395 14.49 -12.86 -31.65
C GLU A 395 15.56 -11.77 -31.37
N ILE A 396 15.15 -10.55 -31.02
CA ILE A 396 16.04 -9.44 -30.63
C ILE A 396 15.62 -8.94 -29.25
N TYR A 397 16.59 -8.83 -28.35
CA TYR A 397 16.45 -8.31 -26.99
C TYR A 397 17.39 -7.12 -26.82
N THR A 398 16.93 -6.10 -26.12
CA THR A 398 17.77 -4.97 -25.72
C THR A 398 17.82 -4.87 -24.21
N ASP A 399 19.02 -4.94 -23.65
CA ASP A 399 19.32 -4.69 -22.25
C ASP A 399 20.02 -3.33 -22.13
N SER A 400 19.24 -2.35 -21.68
CA SER A 400 19.62 -0.94 -21.54
C SER A 400 20.66 -0.72 -20.44
N ASN A 401 20.71 -1.58 -19.41
CA ASN A 401 21.68 -1.48 -18.31
C ASN A 401 23.08 -1.93 -18.72
N ARG A 402 23.18 -2.89 -19.64
CA ARG A 402 24.47 -3.40 -20.16
C ARG A 402 24.88 -2.78 -21.49
N ASN A 403 24.08 -1.88 -22.07
CA ASN A 403 24.20 -1.45 -23.46
C ASN A 403 24.32 -2.66 -24.42
N LEU A 404 23.51 -3.68 -24.16
CA LEU A 404 23.61 -4.95 -24.85
C LEU A 404 22.40 -5.17 -25.75
N ILE A 405 22.67 -5.62 -26.97
CA ILE A 405 21.66 -6.15 -27.88
C ILE A 405 21.93 -7.65 -27.98
N GLU A 406 21.00 -8.49 -27.53
CA GLU A 406 21.07 -9.94 -27.73
C GLU A 406 20.22 -10.33 -28.93
N ILE A 407 20.82 -11.04 -29.89
CA ILE A 407 20.15 -11.53 -31.09
C ILE A 407 20.21 -13.05 -31.04
N LYS A 408 19.04 -13.69 -31.04
CA LYS A 408 18.92 -15.15 -31.08
C LYS A 408 18.44 -15.60 -32.45
N ASN A 409 19.30 -16.35 -33.14
CA ASN A 409 19.05 -16.94 -34.45
C ASN A 409 18.74 -18.43 -34.28
N ASN A 410 17.50 -18.83 -34.53
CA ASN A 410 17.04 -20.22 -34.48
C ASN A 410 17.00 -20.86 -35.89
N LEU A 411 17.64 -20.25 -36.90
CA LEU A 411 17.84 -20.82 -38.23
C LEU A 411 19.27 -21.36 -38.41
N ASP A 412 19.40 -22.47 -39.15
CA ASP A 412 20.67 -22.99 -39.68
C ASP A 412 21.20 -22.15 -40.87
N GLN A 413 20.98 -20.83 -40.86
CA GLN A 413 21.40 -19.90 -41.93
C GLN A 413 22.13 -18.68 -41.36
N GLN A 414 23.02 -18.12 -42.17
CA GLN A 414 23.84 -16.96 -41.81
C GLN A 414 23.00 -15.67 -41.77
N ILE A 415 23.32 -14.78 -40.83
CA ILE A 415 22.75 -13.43 -40.74
C ILE A 415 23.79 -12.32 -40.82
N SER A 416 23.31 -11.16 -41.26
CA SER A 416 24.02 -9.89 -41.27
C SER A 416 23.30 -8.90 -40.37
N VAL A 417 24.04 -8.22 -39.51
CA VAL A 417 23.54 -7.16 -38.61
C VAL A 417 24.24 -5.86 -38.99
N GLU A 418 23.49 -4.80 -39.25
CA GLU A 418 24.02 -3.47 -39.57
C GLU A 418 23.66 -2.50 -38.44
N ILE A 419 24.68 -1.86 -37.87
CA ILE A 419 24.53 -0.85 -36.81
C ILE A 419 24.91 0.50 -37.42
N LEU A 420 23.93 1.39 -37.53
CA LEU A 420 24.13 2.75 -38.03
C LEU A 420 24.47 3.67 -36.84
N ILE A 421 25.54 4.46 -36.97
CA ILE A 421 26.03 5.41 -35.94
C ILE A 421 25.56 6.82 -36.27
#